data_AF-A0A1G6A565-F1
#
_entry.id   AF-A0A1G6A565-F1
#
_cell.length_a   1.000
_cell.length_b   1.000
_cell.length_c   1.000
_cell.angle_alpha   90.00
_cell.angle_beta   90.00
_cell.angle_gamma   90.00
#
_symmetry.space_group_name_H-M   'P 1'
#
loop_
_entity.id
_entity.type
_entity.pdbx_description
1 polymer ?
#
loop_
_entity_poly.entity_id
_entity_poly.type
_entity_poly.pdbx_seq_one_letter_code
_entity_poly.pdbx_strand_id
1 'polypeptide(L)'
;MNRNRNIQFNIRLTEKELEAFERKRKASGLSKTDFFVKLIHSCNIKVYRFDDEVKAIVHELRKIGVNLNQVAYLVNIMQDGLAVREVKHMHSSFCEAMNRLSAFLDKPLTEDRCPSEM
;
A
#
# COMPACT_ATOMS: atom_id res chain seq x y z
N MET A 1 -29.26 28.48 17.37
CA MET A 1 -29.18 27.65 16.15
C MET A 1 -27.74 27.19 16.00
N ASN A 2 -27.44 25.95 16.37
CA ASN A 2 -26.08 25.43 16.32
C ASN A 2 -25.76 25.07 14.86
N ARG A 3 -24.84 25.80 14.21
CA ARG A 3 -24.40 25.45 12.85
C ARG A 3 -23.44 24.26 12.97
N ASN A 4 -23.92 23.05 12.67
CA ASN A 4 -23.10 21.81 12.68
C ASN A 4 -21.90 21.81 11.73
N ARG A 5 -21.77 22.81 10.83
CA ARG A 5 -20.63 22.99 9.91
C ARG A 5 -20.03 24.40 10.09
N ASN A 6 -19.18 24.57 11.09
CA ASN A 6 -18.52 25.85 11.43
C ASN A 6 -17.08 25.99 10.89
N ILE A 7 -16.51 24.93 10.31
CA ILE A 7 -15.17 24.93 9.74
C ILE A 7 -15.24 25.35 8.27
N GLN A 8 -14.45 26.36 7.90
CA GLN A 8 -14.29 26.80 6.51
C GLN A 8 -12.97 26.29 5.95
N PHE A 9 -13.02 25.73 4.74
CA PHE A 9 -11.86 25.24 3.99
C PHE A 9 -11.84 25.92 2.62
N ASN A 10 -10.65 26.33 2.17
CA ASN A 10 -10.47 27.04 0.89
C ASN A 10 -9.49 26.25 0.01
N ILE A 11 -9.88 26.02 -1.25
CA ILE A 11 -9.10 25.29 -2.25
C ILE A 11 -8.79 26.23 -3.40
N ARG A 12 -7.53 26.27 -3.82
CA ARG A 12 -7.13 26.92 -5.07
C ARG A 12 -7.24 25.91 -6.21
N LEU A 13 -7.89 26.31 -7.30
CA LEU A 13 -8.07 25.49 -8.49
C LEU A 13 -7.57 26.28 -9.69
N THR A 14 -7.02 25.57 -10.67
CA THR A 14 -6.85 26.09 -12.01
C THR A 14 -8.21 26.29 -12.68
N GLU A 15 -8.26 27.07 -13.76
CA GLU A 15 -9.50 27.33 -14.50
C GLU A 15 -10.12 26.03 -15.04
N LYS A 16 -9.31 25.11 -15.55
CA LYS A 16 -9.76 23.80 -16.06
C LYS A 16 -10.36 22.92 -14.95
N GLU A 17 -9.76 22.92 -13.76
CA GLU A 17 -10.26 22.16 -12.62
C GLU A 17 -11.59 22.73 -12.10
N LEU A 18 -11.71 24.06 -12.05
CA LEU A 18 -12.95 24.73 -11.67
C LEU A 18 -14.09 24.41 -12.65
N GLU A 19 -13.82 24.45 -13.96
CA GLU A 19 -14.80 24.11 -14.98
C GLU A 19 -15.27 22.65 -14.85
N ALA A 20 -14.33 21.73 -14.65
CA ALA A 20 -14.64 20.31 -14.43
C ALA A 20 -15.49 20.10 -13.17
N PHE A 21 -15.18 20.81 -12.08
CA PHE A 21 -15.94 20.77 -10.84
C PHE A 21 -17.37 21.28 -11.05
N GLU A 22 -17.54 22.47 -11.64
CA GLU A 22 -18.87 23.07 -11.84
C GLU A 22 -19.74 22.25 -12.79
N ARG A 23 -19.16 21.67 -13.85
CA ARG A 23 -19.88 20.79 -14.78
C ARG A 23 -20.44 19.55 -14.06
N LYS A 24 -19.62 18.85 -13.28
CA LYS A 24 -20.05 17.67 -12.51
C LYS A 24 -21.05 18.04 -11.41
N ARG A 25 -20.82 19.15 -10.71
CA ARG A 25 -21.73 19.66 -9.68
C ARG A 25 -23.10 20.00 -10.27
N LYS A 26 -23.16 20.76 -11.36
CA LYS A 26 -24.41 21.13 -12.04
C LYS A 26 -25.18 19.88 -12.49
N ALA A 27 -24.48 18.90 -13.07
CA ALA A 27 -25.09 17.62 -13.48
C ALA A 27 -25.68 16.83 -12.29
N SER A 28 -25.09 16.95 -11.10
CA SER A 28 -25.60 16.30 -9.89
C SER A 28 -26.79 17.00 -9.22
N GLY A 29 -27.07 18.26 -9.57
CA GLY A 29 -28.11 19.07 -8.92
C GLY A 29 -27.79 19.53 -7.49
N LEU A 30 -26.61 19.19 -6.94
CA LEU A 30 -26.24 19.47 -5.55
C LEU A 30 -25.63 20.88 -5.38
N SER A 31 -25.72 21.41 -4.16
CA SER A 31 -24.94 22.59 -3.76
C SER A 31 -23.43 22.30 -3.81
N LYS A 32 -22.58 23.34 -3.85
CA LYS A 32 -21.11 23.16 -3.83
C LYS A 32 -20.66 22.35 -2.63
N THR A 33 -21.20 22.68 -1.46
CA THR A 33 -20.87 22.03 -0.19
C THR A 33 -21.30 20.58 -0.19
N ASP A 34 -22.55 20.27 -0.59
CA ASP A 34 -23.05 18.90 -0.52
C ASP A 34 -22.41 18.02 -1.61
N PHE A 35 -22.11 18.58 -2.77
CA PHE A 35 -21.34 17.88 -3.81
C PHE A 35 -19.93 17.53 -3.33
N PHE A 36 -19.24 18.48 -2.69
CA PHE A 36 -17.89 18.25 -2.17
C PHE A 36 -17.87 17.26 -1.00
N VAL A 37 -18.81 17.37 -0.06
CA VAL A 37 -18.98 16.41 1.04
C VAL A 37 -19.28 15.02 0.50
N LYS A 38 -20.17 14.90 -0.49
CA LYS A 38 -20.47 13.62 -1.14
C LYS A 38 -19.25 13.05 -1.87
N LEU A 39 -18.44 13.89 -2.53
CA LEU A 39 -17.17 13.49 -3.12
C LEU A 39 -16.20 12.93 -2.07
N ILE A 40 -16.04 13.60 -0.92
CA ILE A 40 -15.19 13.10 0.17
C ILE A 40 -15.66 11.74 0.66
N HIS A 41 -16.96 11.56 0.90
CA HIS A 41 -17.48 10.29 1.39
C HIS A 41 -17.47 9.17 0.34
N SER A 42 -17.60 9.51 -0.94
CA SER A 42 -17.68 8.52 -2.03
C SER A 42 -16.32 8.19 -2.63
N CYS A 43 -15.31 9.06 -2.44
CA CYS A 43 -13.98 8.86 -2.99
C CYS A 43 -13.15 8.02 -2.02
N ASN A 44 -12.91 6.76 -2.36
CA ASN A 44 -11.88 5.98 -1.70
C ASN A 44 -10.53 6.30 -2.36
N ILE A 45 -9.74 7.16 -1.70
CA ILE A 45 -8.35 7.40 -2.09
C ILE A 45 -7.49 6.30 -1.46
N LYS A 46 -7.12 5.31 -2.26
CA LYS A 46 -6.17 4.28 -1.85
C LYS A 46 -4.77 4.87 -1.81
N VAL A 47 -4.30 5.25 -0.62
CA VAL A 47 -2.90 5.62 -0.40
C VAL A 47 -2.12 4.34 -0.15
N TYR A 48 -1.31 3.93 -1.11
CA TYR A 48 -0.36 2.83 -0.92
C TYR A 48 0.84 3.33 -0.13
N ARG A 49 1.03 2.80 1.08
CA ARG A 49 2.29 2.99 1.81
C ARG A 49 3.17 1.77 1.57
N PHE A 50 4.34 2.01 0.99
CA PHE A 50 5.45 1.06 1.04
C PHE A 50 6.12 1.24 2.41
N ASP A 51 5.52 0.62 3.41
CA ASP A 51 5.96 0.69 4.80
C ASP A 51 7.21 -0.19 5.04
N ASP A 52 7.59 -0.31 6.31
CA ASP A 52 8.72 -1.13 6.73
C ASP A 52 8.52 -2.63 6.44
N GLU A 53 7.29 -3.10 6.20
CA GLU A 53 7.02 -4.50 5.82
C GLU A 53 7.51 -4.78 4.41
N VAL A 54 7.27 -3.88 3.45
CA VAL A 54 7.79 -4.03 2.09
C VAL A 54 9.32 -3.95 2.09
N LYS A 55 9.91 -3.07 2.92
CA LYS A 55 11.37 -3.02 3.07
C LYS A 55 11.95 -4.31 3.63
N ALA A 56 11.26 -4.95 4.58
CA ALA A 56 11.68 -6.24 5.13
C ALA A 56 11.65 -7.35 4.06
N ILE A 57 10.61 -7.40 3.22
CA ILE A 57 10.53 -8.34 2.10
C ILE A 57 11.66 -8.11 1.10
N VAL A 58 11.92 -6.86 0.72
CA VAL A 58 13.04 -6.50 -0.19
C VAL A 58 14.39 -6.87 0.43
N HIS A 59 14.55 -6.69 1.74
CA HIS A 59 15.76 -7.10 2.45
C HIS A 59 15.98 -8.62 2.39
N GLU A 60 14.93 -9.43 2.56
CA GLU A 60 15.03 -10.88 2.43
C GLU A 60 15.38 -11.33 1.00
N LEU A 61 14.80 -10.71 -0.03
CA LEU A 61 15.18 -10.97 -1.43
C LEU A 61 16.65 -10.63 -1.72
N ARG A 62 17.21 -9.58 -1.09
CA ARG A 62 18.62 -9.23 -1.24
C ARG A 62 19.58 -10.28 -0.64
N LYS A 63 19.11 -11.14 0.27
CA LYS A 63 19.95 -12.19 0.87
C LYS A 63 20.26 -13.34 -0.10
N ILE A 64 19.60 -13.42 -1.26
CA ILE A 64 19.82 -14.49 -2.26
C ILE A 64 21.30 -14.66 -2.61
N GLY A 65 22.07 -13.56 -2.73
CA GLY A 65 23.50 -13.64 -3.00
C GLY A 65 24.31 -14.26 -1.86
N VAL A 66 24.01 -13.90 -0.61
CA VAL A 66 24.67 -14.45 0.58
C VAL A 66 24.37 -15.94 0.73
N ASN A 67 23.11 -16.29 0.52
CA ASN A 67 22.56 -17.62 0.52
C ASN A 67 23.25 -18.55 -0.51
N LEU A 68 23.41 -18.08 -1.75
CA LEU A 68 24.15 -18.82 -2.79
C LEU A 68 25.61 -19.04 -2.41
N ASN A 69 26.27 -18.04 -1.81
CA ASN A 69 27.66 -18.16 -1.36
C ASN A 69 27.82 -19.20 -0.24
N GLN A 70 26.85 -19.30 0.67
CA GLN A 70 26.87 -20.30 1.74
C GLN A 70 26.76 -21.73 1.19
N VAL A 71 25.86 -21.95 0.24
CA VAL A 71 25.74 -23.27 -0.42
C VAL A 71 27.01 -23.62 -1.19
N ALA A 72 27.54 -22.68 -1.98
CA ALA A 72 28.79 -22.91 -2.71
C ALA A 72 29.94 -23.27 -1.77
N TYR A 73 30.05 -22.57 -0.64
CA TYR A 73 31.04 -22.87 0.40
C TYR A 73 30.86 -24.29 0.97
N LEU A 74 29.64 -24.69 1.35
CA LEU A 74 29.35 -26.01 1.92
C LEU A 74 29.67 -27.15 0.94
N VAL A 75 29.36 -26.96 -0.35
CA VAL A 75 29.72 -27.91 -1.40
C VAL A 75 31.25 -27.99 -1.56
N ASN A 76 31.94 -26.86 -1.55
CA ASN A 76 33.41 -26.83 -1.68
C ASN A 76 34.13 -27.58 -0.54
N ILE A 77 33.54 -27.64 0.65
CA ILE A 77 34.09 -28.39 1.79
C ILE A 77 33.53 -29.82 1.90
N MET A 78 32.91 -30.35 0.82
CA MET A 78 32.33 -31.70 0.75
C MET A 78 31.25 -31.97 1.81
N GLN A 79 30.51 -30.93 2.21
CA GLN A 79 29.39 -31.03 3.15
C GLN A 79 28.05 -31.03 2.42
N ASP A 80 27.87 -31.92 1.44
CA ASP A 80 26.69 -31.97 0.57
C ASP A 80 25.38 -32.13 1.37
N GLY A 81 25.40 -32.93 2.43
CA GLY A 81 24.23 -33.12 3.31
C GLY A 81 23.79 -31.84 4.02
N LEU A 82 24.73 -30.95 4.35
CA LEU A 82 24.43 -29.64 4.94
C LEU A 82 24.05 -28.63 3.85
N ALA A 83 24.70 -28.66 2.69
CA ALA A 83 24.32 -27.83 1.54
C ALA A 83 22.87 -28.07 1.11
N VAL A 84 22.43 -29.34 1.05
CA VAL A 84 21.04 -29.69 0.72
C VAL A 84 20.05 -29.18 1.77
N ARG A 85 20.41 -29.21 3.07
CA ARG A 85 19.58 -28.66 4.14
C ARG A 85 19.47 -27.14 4.03
N GLU A 86 20.58 -26.47 3.73
CA GLU A 86 20.60 -25.02 3.54
C GLU A 86 19.72 -24.61 2.36
N VAL A 87 19.83 -25.30 1.22
CA VAL A 87 18.95 -25.07 0.06
C VAL A 87 17.46 -25.21 0.42
N LYS A 88 17.10 -26.22 1.22
CA LYS A 88 15.71 -26.39 1.70
C LYS A 88 15.26 -25.24 2.61
N HIS A 89 16.13 -24.81 3.52
CA HIS A 89 15.84 -23.69 4.41
C HIS A 89 15.63 -22.37 3.64
N MET A 90 16.53 -22.08 2.69
CA MET A 90 16.42 -20.91 1.83
C MET A 90 15.15 -20.93 0.98
N HIS A 91 14.78 -22.09 0.43
CA HIS A 91 13.53 -22.25 -0.31
C HIS A 91 12.31 -21.96 0.58
N SER A 92 12.28 -22.47 1.81
CA SER A 92 11.20 -22.19 2.77
C SER A 92 11.07 -20.70 3.08
N SER A 93 12.19 -20.04 3.40
CA SER A 93 12.22 -18.60 3.68
C SER A 93 11.78 -17.77 2.47
N PHE A 94 12.21 -18.15 1.25
CA PHE A 94 11.75 -17.50 0.03
C PHE A 94 10.25 -17.62 -0.18
N CYS A 95 9.68 -18.82 -0.01
CA CYS A 95 8.23 -19.02 -0.09
C CYS A 95 7.47 -18.17 0.93
N GLU A 96 7.97 -18.06 2.15
CA GLU A 96 7.36 -17.23 3.20
C GLU A 96 7.37 -15.74 2.84
N ALA A 97 8.52 -15.23 2.36
CA ALA A 97 8.64 -13.85 1.87
C ALA A 97 7.67 -13.57 0.72
N MET A 98 7.56 -14.49 -0.24
CA MET A 98 6.65 -14.38 -1.38
C MET A 98 5.18 -14.44 -0.97
N ASN A 99 4.82 -15.27 0.02
CA ASN A 99 3.47 -15.32 0.57
C ASN A 99 3.09 -14.00 1.25
N ARG A 100 4.01 -13.40 2.01
CA ARG A 100 3.81 -12.08 2.62
C ARG A 100 3.64 -10.99 1.57
N LEU A 101 4.43 -11.02 0.50
CA LEU A 101 4.28 -10.10 -0.62
C LEU A 101 2.93 -10.27 -1.33
N SER A 102 2.50 -11.50 -1.60
CA SER A 102 1.21 -11.78 -2.21
C SER A 102 0.07 -11.26 -1.34
N ALA A 103 0.10 -11.50 -0.03
CA ALA A 103 -0.90 -11.02 0.91
C ALA A 103 -0.98 -9.49 0.94
N PHE A 104 0.16 -8.80 0.90
CA PHE A 104 0.22 -7.34 0.79
C PHE A 104 -0.39 -6.84 -0.54
N LEU A 105 -0.16 -7.54 -1.65
CA LEU A 105 -0.71 -7.14 -2.95
C LEU A 105 -2.21 -7.43 -3.06
N ASP A 106 -2.71 -8.50 -2.43
CA ASP A 106 -4.13 -8.86 -2.42
C ASP A 106 -4.96 -7.93 -1.54
N LYS A 107 -4.40 -7.48 -0.41
CA LYS A 107 -5.00 -6.52 0.50
C LYS A 107 -3.96 -5.49 0.94
N PRO A 108 -3.63 -4.52 0.06
CA PRO A 108 -2.73 -3.45 0.45
C PRO A 108 -3.33 -2.73 1.65
N LEU A 109 -2.51 -2.42 2.65
CA LEU A 109 -2.89 -1.59 3.79
C LEU A 109 -3.23 -0.19 3.26
N THR A 110 -4.45 -0.05 2.75
CA THR A 110 -5.08 1.22 2.46
C THR A 110 -5.67 1.70 3.77
N GLU A 111 -5.50 2.98 4.11
CA GLU A 111 -6.24 3.58 5.22
C GLU A 111 -7.75 3.53 4.93
N ASP A 112 -8.39 2.38 5.13
CA ASP A 112 -9.84 2.27 5.24
C ASP A 112 -10.21 2.61 6.69
N ARG A 113 -10.31 3.91 6.93
CA ARG A 113 -11.45 4.57 7.58
C ARG A 113 -11.02 5.96 8.06
N CYS A 114 -11.49 6.99 7.35
CA CYS A 114 -11.84 8.21 8.05
C CYS A 114 -12.82 7.79 9.17
N PRO A 115 -12.55 8.09 10.46
CA PRO A 115 -13.44 7.74 11.55
C PRO A 115 -14.71 8.58 11.43
N SER A 116 -15.64 8.16 10.58
CA SER A 116 -16.99 8.72 10.51
C SER A 116 -17.96 7.67 11.01
N GLU A 117 -18.01 7.51 12.34
CA GLU A 117 -19.15 7.02 13.13
C GLU A 117 -18.75 7.01 14.62
N MET A 118 -18.71 8.21 15.21
CA MET A 118 -18.96 8.46 16.63
C MET A 118 -19.81 9.72 16.76
#